data_AF-A0A9P9W9W3-F1
#
_entry.id   AF-A0A9P9W9W3-F1
#
_cell.length_a   1.000
_cell.length_b   1.000
_cell.length_c   1.000
_cell.angle_alpha   90.00
_cell.angle_beta   90.00
_cell.angle_gamma   90.00
#
_symmetry.space_group_name_H-M   'P 1'
#
loop_
_entity.id
_entity.type
_entity.pdbx_description
1 polymer ?
#
loop_
_entity_poly.entity_id
_entity_poly.type
_entity_poly.pdbx_seq_one_letter_code
_entity_poly.pdbx_strand_id
1 'polypeptide(L)'
;MEVQTPQIRDILSVVEDKENSLIFHKNVSIPLKASSLPIRANVYLPLSANSGDKFPVLVTYGPYGKDIPYETFYNGSFNEVNPEHRSKYSAWETPDPVYWTRQGYAVVRADERGLGQSPGFLDTMSKGTSECFFDVVEWAAEQPWSSGKVGLLGISYYAGTQWRVAARRPKGLAAIIPWEGMSDYYRDRCQHGGILSNKFIGFWWNRQVLVNQYGKPGRSKLTFPPDGPGARGQEDTIEGDLPEDVLAKNRQDQTIDNAKYKFRDDDYYASKEFNLEDIEVPLLSVANWGGILLHLRGNVEGYNHAGSKFKYLRFITGRHDLPFYYKEEVEVQKSFLDAFLKGDDRVGWSQPGKVAPVTVTLRKGDVGFNDAEKEKAYPKRDEEAWPIPRTQYTNFYLTPDQTLVKDKPSATASKVISYKALGTLEKPELVQFTTPAFEQETEITGHITAHLNVSLTPEEAAGEKDIDLFVTLRHLGPNGKEIHYTGTAGDPVPLTKGWLRASFRKVHTDHPKNRPYLPHREYFSTDVLPVKAGEVYGVDIEVWPSNVVVEKGGKLVFEVASGDTQGSGIFQHVSETDRTTAKFAGQNHIHFGEGLENYVTLPVIPPK
;
A
#
# COMPACT_ATOMS: atom_id res chain seq x y z
N MET A 1 -21.94 -6.67 -18.86
CA MET A 1 -22.92 -7.61 -18.29
C MET A 1 -24.06 -6.80 -17.71
N GLU A 2 -25.31 -7.26 -17.85
CA GLU A 2 -26.47 -6.59 -17.27
C GLU A 2 -26.55 -6.92 -15.77
N VAL A 3 -26.45 -5.90 -14.91
CA VAL A 3 -26.48 -6.07 -13.45
C VAL A 3 -27.94 -6.24 -13.01
N GLN A 4 -28.21 -7.29 -12.24
CA GLN A 4 -29.55 -7.53 -11.71
C GLN A 4 -29.67 -6.95 -10.30
N THR A 5 -30.58 -6.01 -10.09
CA THR A 5 -30.79 -5.37 -8.78
C THR A 5 -32.28 -5.31 -8.45
N PRO A 6 -32.65 -5.14 -7.16
CA PRO A 6 -34.00 -4.74 -6.81
C PRO A 6 -34.33 -3.36 -7.39
N GLN A 7 -35.60 -2.95 -7.28
CA GLN A 7 -36.02 -1.61 -7.68
C GLN A 7 -35.34 -0.56 -6.81
N ILE A 8 -34.58 0.34 -7.44
CA ILE A 8 -33.86 1.42 -6.77
C ILE A 8 -34.85 2.44 -6.19
N ARG A 9 -34.64 2.81 -4.93
CA ARG A 9 -35.51 3.74 -4.18
C ARG A 9 -34.79 5.06 -3.90
N ASP A 10 -35.54 6.16 -3.79
CA ASP A 10 -35.01 7.32 -3.07
C ASP A 10 -35.12 7.07 -1.57
N ILE A 11 -33.98 7.10 -0.88
CA ILE A 11 -33.82 6.71 0.53
C ILE A 11 -33.04 7.77 1.31
N LEU A 12 -32.96 8.99 0.77
CA LEU A 12 -32.35 10.12 1.43
C LEU A 12 -33.06 10.39 2.77
N SER A 13 -32.27 10.52 3.83
CA SER A 13 -32.72 11.13 5.09
C SER A 13 -31.78 12.25 5.50
N VAL A 14 -32.32 13.30 6.12
CA VAL A 14 -31.56 14.46 6.57
C VAL A 14 -31.80 14.64 8.06
N VAL A 15 -30.71 14.73 8.82
CA VAL A 15 -30.72 14.91 10.28
C VAL A 15 -29.82 16.08 10.63
N GLU A 16 -30.36 17.04 11.38
CA GLU A 16 -29.56 18.07 12.01
C GLU A 16 -29.03 17.55 13.35
N ASP A 17 -27.72 17.35 13.45
CA ASP A 17 -27.04 16.89 14.65
C ASP A 17 -26.38 18.07 15.38
N LYS A 18 -27.17 18.72 16.23
CA LYS A 18 -26.74 19.88 17.03
C LYS A 18 -25.61 19.54 18.00
N GLU A 19 -25.56 18.30 18.50
CA GLU A 19 -24.50 17.85 19.43
C GLU A 19 -23.13 17.86 18.73
N ASN A 20 -23.09 17.38 17.48
CA ASN A 20 -21.86 17.34 16.69
C ASN A 20 -21.67 18.57 15.78
N SER A 21 -22.62 19.52 15.79
CA SER A 21 -22.59 20.75 14.99
C SER A 21 -22.51 20.49 13.48
N LEU A 22 -23.30 19.54 12.98
CA LEU A 22 -23.36 19.20 11.56
C LEU A 22 -24.78 18.87 11.08
N ILE A 23 -24.97 18.92 9.76
CA ILE A 23 -26.14 18.37 9.07
C ILE A 23 -25.70 17.09 8.35
N PHE A 24 -26.38 15.99 8.64
CA PHE A 24 -26.10 14.68 8.08
C PHE A 24 -27.16 14.28 7.06
N HIS A 25 -26.77 14.17 5.80
CA HIS A 25 -27.56 13.60 4.72
C HIS A 25 -27.14 12.14 4.51
N LYS A 26 -27.98 11.20 4.90
CA LYS A 26 -27.72 9.77 4.75
C LYS A 26 -28.31 9.25 3.44
N ASN A 27 -27.58 8.38 2.76
CA ASN A 27 -28.02 7.68 1.53
C ASN A 27 -28.38 8.59 0.34
N VAL A 28 -27.66 9.70 0.17
CA VAL A 28 -27.76 10.54 -1.03
C VAL A 28 -27.52 9.69 -2.28
N SER A 29 -28.39 9.83 -3.27
CA SER A 29 -28.27 9.17 -4.58
C SER A 29 -27.45 10.06 -5.52
N ILE A 30 -26.21 9.67 -5.78
CA ILE A 30 -25.36 10.34 -6.76
C ILE A 30 -25.65 9.74 -8.15
N PRO A 31 -26.18 10.52 -9.10
CA PRO A 31 -26.37 10.04 -10.47
C PRO A 31 -25.01 9.84 -11.15
N LEU A 32 -24.92 8.79 -11.95
CA LEU A 32 -23.74 8.49 -12.77
C LEU A 32 -24.01 8.84 -14.24
N LYS A 33 -22.96 9.18 -14.98
CA LYS A 33 -23.10 9.51 -16.41
C LYS A 33 -23.25 8.28 -17.29
N ALA A 34 -22.52 7.21 -16.95
CA ALA A 34 -22.44 5.99 -17.73
C ALA A 34 -23.35 4.85 -17.21
N SER A 35 -24.13 5.09 -16.16
CA SER A 35 -24.95 4.07 -15.48
C SER A 35 -26.26 4.66 -15.00
N SER A 36 -27.36 3.91 -15.15
CA SER A 36 -28.67 4.23 -14.57
C SER A 36 -28.75 3.93 -13.06
N LEU A 37 -27.80 3.17 -12.52
CA LEU A 37 -27.69 2.86 -11.10
C LEU A 37 -26.90 3.97 -10.39
N PRO A 38 -27.38 4.47 -9.23
CA PRO A 38 -26.69 5.52 -8.48
C PRO A 38 -25.56 4.97 -7.62
N ILE A 39 -24.67 5.86 -7.19
CA ILE A 39 -23.80 5.64 -6.02
C ILE A 39 -24.50 6.19 -4.78
N ARG A 40 -24.46 5.45 -3.67
CA ARG A 40 -24.95 5.92 -2.36
C ARG A 40 -23.84 6.57 -1.57
N ALA A 41 -24.13 7.77 -1.08
CA ALA A 41 -23.21 8.52 -0.24
C ALA A 41 -23.87 9.05 1.03
N ASN A 42 -23.03 9.26 2.03
CA ASN A 42 -23.30 10.02 3.22
C ASN A 42 -22.61 11.38 3.08
N VAL A 43 -23.36 12.47 3.28
CA VAL A 43 -22.84 13.85 3.21
C VAL A 43 -22.98 14.50 4.58
N TYR A 44 -21.88 15.06 5.06
CA TYR A 44 -21.77 15.77 6.34
C TYR A 44 -21.43 17.22 6.04
N LEU A 45 -22.31 18.13 6.43
CA LEU A 45 -22.13 19.57 6.21
C LEU A 45 -21.94 20.27 7.56
N PRO A 46 -21.08 21.30 7.65
CA PRO A 46 -21.02 22.15 8.82
C PRO A 46 -22.40 22.76 9.13
N LEU A 47 -22.79 22.80 10.40
CA LEU A 47 -23.99 23.52 10.83
C LEU A 47 -23.71 25.03 10.77
N SER A 48 -24.01 25.66 9.63
CA SER A 48 -23.80 27.10 9.43
C SER A 48 -25.02 27.93 9.84
N ALA A 49 -24.76 29.15 10.33
CA ALA A 49 -25.77 30.17 10.61
C ALA A 49 -26.35 30.82 9.34
N ASN A 50 -25.68 30.71 8.19
CA ASN A 50 -26.08 31.39 6.95
C ASN A 50 -26.54 30.39 5.89
N SER A 51 -27.73 30.63 5.33
CA SER A 51 -28.18 29.91 4.13
C SER A 51 -27.33 30.34 2.92
N GLY A 52 -26.50 29.44 2.40
CA GLY A 52 -25.70 29.67 1.19
C GLY A 52 -24.19 29.58 1.36
N ASP A 53 -23.70 29.29 2.57
CA ASP A 53 -22.27 29.02 2.78
C ASP A 53 -21.81 27.83 1.92
N LYS A 54 -20.59 27.97 1.40
CA LYS A 54 -19.95 27.00 0.52
C LYS A 54 -18.67 26.49 1.14
N PHE A 55 -18.48 25.17 1.10
CA PHE A 55 -17.37 24.50 1.76
C PHE A 55 -16.48 23.78 0.74
N PRO A 56 -15.16 23.75 0.95
CA PRO A 56 -14.32 22.71 0.33
C PRO A 56 -14.81 21.32 0.75
N VAL A 57 -14.66 20.34 -0.13
CA VAL A 57 -15.25 19.01 0.07
C VAL A 57 -14.18 17.95 0.16
N LEU A 58 -14.22 17.12 1.21
CA LEU A 58 -13.41 15.91 1.31
C LEU A 58 -14.24 14.72 0.83
N VAL A 59 -13.70 13.91 -0.07
CA VAL A 59 -14.41 12.75 -0.62
C VAL A 59 -13.66 11.46 -0.35
N THR A 60 -14.38 10.44 0.12
CA THR A 60 -13.93 9.04 0.15
C THR A 60 -14.89 8.15 -0.63
N TYR A 61 -14.33 7.16 -1.33
CA TYR A 61 -15.07 6.19 -2.13
C TYR A 61 -14.39 4.83 -2.03
N GLY A 62 -15.09 3.82 -1.51
CA GLY A 62 -14.48 2.52 -1.23
C GLY A 62 -15.43 1.45 -0.70
N PRO A 63 -14.89 0.27 -0.34
CA PRO A 63 -15.66 -0.95 -0.24
C PRO A 63 -16.07 -1.32 1.19
N TYR A 64 -15.64 -0.55 2.20
CA TYR A 64 -15.78 -0.95 3.60
C TYR A 64 -17.09 -0.55 4.26
N GLY A 65 -18.03 0.03 3.51
CA GLY A 65 -19.35 0.38 4.01
C GLY A 65 -19.35 1.74 4.70
N LYS A 66 -19.97 2.73 4.06
CA LYS A 66 -20.06 4.11 4.54
C LYS A 66 -20.79 4.27 5.88
N ASP A 67 -21.60 3.29 6.24
CA ASP A 67 -22.42 3.26 7.46
C ASP A 67 -21.83 2.41 8.58
N ILE A 68 -20.67 1.76 8.37
CA ILE A 68 -20.06 0.90 9.39
C ILE A 68 -19.26 1.76 10.38
N PRO A 69 -19.63 1.81 11.67
CA PRO A 69 -18.87 2.55 12.67
C PRO A 69 -17.48 1.93 12.87
N TYR A 70 -16.45 2.76 13.06
CA TYR A 70 -15.10 2.29 13.40
C TYR A 70 -15.14 1.46 14.70
N GLU A 71 -15.83 1.95 15.73
CA GLU A 71 -15.94 1.27 17.03
C GLU A 71 -16.37 -0.20 16.91
N THR A 72 -17.27 -0.51 15.98
CA THR A 72 -17.72 -1.88 15.73
C THR A 72 -16.83 -2.59 14.73
N PHE A 73 -16.33 -1.89 13.70
CA PHE A 73 -15.42 -2.47 12.70
C PHE A 73 -14.15 -3.03 13.35
N TYR A 74 -13.49 -2.24 14.20
CA TYR A 74 -12.28 -2.64 14.91
C TYR A 74 -12.15 -1.91 16.25
N ASN A 75 -12.85 -2.42 17.27
CA ASN A 75 -12.95 -1.79 18.59
C ASN A 75 -11.61 -1.53 19.28
N GLY A 76 -10.70 -2.51 19.26
CA GLY A 76 -9.38 -2.39 19.91
C GLY A 76 -8.60 -1.19 19.38
N SER A 77 -8.51 -1.07 18.06
CA SER A 77 -7.87 0.06 17.39
C SER A 77 -8.62 1.38 17.64
N PHE A 78 -9.95 1.39 17.55
CA PHE A 78 -10.75 2.59 17.81
C PHE A 78 -10.48 3.20 19.20
N ASN A 79 -10.21 2.38 20.21
CA ASN A 79 -9.89 2.86 21.55
C ASN A 79 -8.54 3.61 21.64
N GLU A 80 -7.64 3.39 20.69
CA GLU A 80 -6.32 4.05 20.59
C GLU A 80 -6.34 5.30 19.69
N VAL A 81 -7.39 5.46 18.86
CA VAL A 81 -7.55 6.64 18.01
C VAL A 81 -7.61 7.91 18.87
N ASN A 82 -6.99 8.98 18.38
CA ASN A 82 -7.06 10.30 18.99
C ASN A 82 -8.53 10.67 19.31
N PRO A 83 -8.85 11.03 20.57
CA PRO A 83 -10.22 11.36 20.98
C PRO A 83 -10.93 12.40 20.11
N GLU A 84 -10.21 13.33 19.50
CA GLU A 84 -10.78 14.34 18.59
C GLU A 84 -11.39 13.74 17.31
N HIS A 85 -11.04 12.48 16.97
CA HIS A 85 -11.48 11.75 15.78
C HIS A 85 -12.32 10.51 16.10
N ARG A 86 -12.80 10.37 17.35
CA ARG A 86 -13.63 9.24 17.82
C ARG A 86 -15.11 9.63 17.94
N SER A 87 -15.69 10.12 16.85
CA SER A 87 -17.11 10.42 16.82
C SER A 87 -17.96 9.18 16.50
N LYS A 88 -19.28 9.27 16.72
CA LYS A 88 -20.25 8.25 16.27
C LYS A 88 -20.30 8.09 14.74
N TYR A 89 -19.69 9.00 13.98
CA TYR A 89 -19.61 8.97 12.52
C TYR A 89 -18.25 8.48 12.01
N SER A 90 -17.27 8.24 12.88
CA SER A 90 -15.97 7.72 12.49
C SER A 90 -16.10 6.36 11.80
N ALA A 91 -15.38 6.17 10.70
CA ALA A 91 -15.24 4.88 10.03
C ALA A 91 -13.77 4.58 9.71
N TRP A 92 -13.47 3.29 9.66
CA TRP A 92 -12.14 2.75 9.35
C TRP A 92 -11.53 3.44 8.11
N GLU A 93 -10.29 3.92 8.25
CA GLU A 93 -9.48 4.52 7.18
C GLU A 93 -10.02 5.80 6.53
N THR A 94 -11.01 6.45 7.16
CA THR A 94 -11.61 7.68 6.63
C THR A 94 -11.45 8.87 7.58
N PRO A 95 -11.45 10.12 7.07
CA PRO A 95 -11.50 11.31 7.90
C PRO A 95 -12.78 11.34 8.76
N ASP A 96 -12.65 11.63 10.05
CA ASP A 96 -13.80 11.79 10.94
C ASP A 96 -14.63 13.03 10.55
N PRO A 97 -15.90 12.88 10.12
CA PRO A 97 -16.69 14.02 9.68
C PRO A 97 -16.92 15.08 10.74
N VAL A 98 -16.98 14.72 12.03
CA VAL A 98 -17.21 15.71 13.10
C VAL A 98 -16.02 16.64 13.23
N TYR A 99 -14.81 16.11 13.21
CA TYR A 99 -13.60 16.94 13.20
C TYR A 99 -13.57 17.86 11.97
N TRP A 100 -13.71 17.30 10.76
CA TRP A 100 -13.49 18.05 9.53
C TRP A 100 -14.58 19.08 9.22
N THR A 101 -15.84 18.82 9.62
CA THR A 101 -16.91 19.83 9.54
C THR A 101 -16.66 21.01 10.47
N ARG A 102 -16.10 20.79 11.67
CA ARG A 102 -15.65 21.89 12.55
C ARG A 102 -14.48 22.68 11.97
N GLN A 103 -13.67 22.07 11.09
CA GLN A 103 -12.64 22.77 10.34
C GLN A 103 -13.18 23.47 9.08
N GLY A 104 -14.51 23.50 8.85
CA GLY A 104 -15.13 24.17 7.72
C GLY A 104 -15.06 23.40 6.40
N TYR A 105 -14.97 22.07 6.45
CA TYR A 105 -15.08 21.19 5.28
C TYR A 105 -16.44 20.49 5.24
N ALA A 106 -16.99 20.29 4.05
CA ALA A 106 -17.98 19.24 3.84
C ALA A 106 -17.27 17.89 3.68
N VAL A 107 -17.89 16.80 4.11
CA VAL A 107 -17.36 15.44 3.92
C VAL A 107 -18.39 14.59 3.18
N VAL A 108 -17.96 13.94 2.10
CA VAL A 108 -18.74 12.96 1.33
C VAL A 108 -18.07 11.61 1.47
N ARG A 109 -18.80 10.62 1.98
CA ARG A 109 -18.33 9.24 2.11
C ARG A 109 -19.27 8.34 1.32
N ALA A 110 -18.75 7.73 0.26
CA ALA A 110 -19.52 6.97 -0.70
C ALA A 110 -19.15 5.49 -0.69
N ASP A 111 -20.17 4.64 -0.80
CA ASP A 111 -19.99 3.22 -1.05
C ASP A 111 -19.62 3.00 -2.51
N GLU A 112 -18.59 2.19 -2.75
CA GLU A 112 -18.24 1.76 -4.10
C GLU A 112 -19.38 0.98 -4.77
N ARG A 113 -19.50 1.06 -6.10
CA ARG A 113 -20.52 0.33 -6.88
C ARG A 113 -20.58 -1.16 -6.47
N GLY A 114 -21.78 -1.69 -6.31
CA GLY A 114 -22.00 -3.09 -5.91
C GLY A 114 -21.70 -3.42 -4.45
N LEU A 115 -21.39 -2.43 -3.62
CA LEU A 115 -21.07 -2.57 -2.19
C LEU A 115 -21.95 -1.67 -1.34
N GLY A 116 -22.09 -2.00 -0.06
CA GLY A 116 -22.82 -1.17 0.89
C GLY A 116 -24.27 -0.99 0.48
N GLN A 117 -24.70 0.26 0.36
CA GLN A 117 -26.01 0.61 -0.20
C GLN A 117 -25.96 0.95 -1.71
N SER A 118 -24.77 0.96 -2.32
CA SER A 118 -24.60 1.22 -3.75
C SER A 118 -24.90 -0.03 -4.59
N PRO A 119 -25.95 -0.03 -5.43
CA PRO A 119 -26.16 -1.09 -6.40
C PRO A 119 -25.02 -1.16 -7.42
N GLY A 120 -24.91 -2.27 -8.15
CA GLY A 120 -23.95 -2.39 -9.26
C GLY A 120 -23.16 -3.68 -9.26
N PHE A 121 -22.14 -3.71 -10.11
CA PHE A 121 -21.22 -4.83 -10.26
C PHE A 121 -19.99 -4.67 -9.36
N LEU A 122 -19.85 -5.55 -8.37
CA LEU A 122 -18.74 -5.54 -7.41
C LEU A 122 -17.46 -6.03 -8.11
N ASP A 123 -16.53 -5.10 -8.34
CA ASP A 123 -15.25 -5.37 -9.00
C ASP A 123 -14.23 -4.32 -8.53
N THR A 124 -13.68 -4.54 -7.35
CA THR A 124 -12.86 -3.56 -6.65
C THR A 124 -11.58 -3.23 -7.42
N MET A 125 -11.12 -1.98 -7.34
CA MET A 125 -9.96 -1.45 -8.07
C MET A 125 -10.02 -1.59 -9.60
N SER A 126 -11.22 -1.72 -10.17
CA SER A 126 -11.42 -1.83 -11.62
C SER A 126 -11.52 -0.47 -12.31
N LYS A 127 -11.44 -0.49 -13.65
CA LYS A 127 -11.77 0.68 -14.48
C LYS A 127 -13.13 1.26 -14.12
N GLY A 128 -14.12 0.40 -13.93
CA GLY A 128 -15.49 0.83 -13.71
C GLY A 128 -15.71 1.43 -12.32
N THR A 129 -14.96 1.02 -11.30
CA THR A 129 -15.01 1.71 -9.99
C THR A 129 -14.35 3.08 -10.07
N SER A 130 -13.27 3.22 -10.82
CA SER A 130 -12.61 4.51 -11.08
C SER A 130 -13.51 5.48 -11.86
N GLU A 131 -14.32 4.98 -12.80
CA GLU A 131 -15.32 5.76 -13.54
C GLU A 131 -16.44 6.28 -12.65
N CYS A 132 -16.98 5.43 -11.77
CA CYS A 132 -17.94 5.87 -10.77
C CYS A 132 -17.32 6.93 -9.83
N PHE A 133 -16.07 6.75 -9.40
CA PHE A 133 -15.41 7.70 -8.51
C PHE A 133 -15.19 9.07 -9.20
N PHE A 134 -14.87 9.08 -10.49
CA PHE A 134 -14.78 10.30 -11.30
C PHE A 134 -16.09 11.10 -11.22
N ASP A 135 -17.24 10.44 -11.44
CA ASP A 135 -18.56 11.09 -11.37
C ASP A 135 -18.90 11.55 -9.95
N VAL A 136 -18.53 10.79 -8.91
CA VAL A 136 -18.73 11.17 -7.51
C VAL A 136 -17.96 12.46 -7.17
N VAL A 137 -16.72 12.59 -7.64
CA VAL A 137 -15.91 13.80 -7.43
C VAL A 137 -16.54 15.01 -8.12
N GLU A 138 -16.93 14.88 -9.39
CA GLU A 138 -17.55 16.01 -10.11
C GLU A 138 -18.91 16.40 -9.51
N TRP A 139 -19.72 15.41 -9.15
CA TRP A 139 -20.99 15.66 -8.46
C TRP A 139 -20.78 16.43 -7.16
N ALA A 140 -19.79 16.05 -6.35
CA ALA A 140 -19.48 16.72 -5.09
C ALA A 140 -18.98 18.16 -5.31
N ALA A 141 -18.25 18.43 -6.40
CA ALA A 141 -17.82 19.77 -6.77
C ALA A 141 -18.99 20.68 -7.20
N GLU A 142 -20.07 20.12 -7.75
CA GLU A 142 -21.18 20.88 -8.34
C GLU A 142 -22.34 21.17 -7.38
N GLN A 143 -22.29 20.66 -6.15
CA GLN A 143 -23.37 20.87 -5.18
C GLN A 143 -23.48 22.34 -4.72
N PRO A 144 -24.69 22.84 -4.38
CA PRO A 144 -24.88 24.23 -3.94
C PRO A 144 -24.07 24.64 -2.71
N TRP A 145 -23.81 23.69 -1.81
CA TRP A 145 -22.99 23.85 -0.60
C TRP A 145 -21.48 23.65 -0.85
N SER A 146 -21.08 23.32 -2.09
CA SER A 146 -19.69 23.12 -2.47
C SER A 146 -19.05 24.42 -2.94
N SER A 147 -17.80 24.63 -2.56
CA SER A 147 -16.94 25.69 -3.10
C SER A 147 -16.46 25.40 -4.53
N GLY A 148 -16.71 24.20 -5.05
CA GLY A 148 -16.17 23.71 -6.32
C GLY A 148 -14.81 23.05 -6.20
N LYS A 149 -14.20 23.03 -5.01
CA LYS A 149 -12.90 22.40 -4.74
C LYS A 149 -13.04 21.15 -3.89
N VAL A 150 -12.59 20.03 -4.44
CA VAL A 150 -12.63 18.70 -3.84
C VAL A 150 -11.21 18.23 -3.50
N GLY A 151 -11.05 17.67 -2.31
CA GLY A 151 -9.84 16.98 -1.88
C GLY A 151 -10.13 15.51 -1.60
N LEU A 152 -9.16 14.65 -1.87
CA LEU A 152 -9.24 13.23 -1.51
C LEU A 152 -8.31 12.96 -0.32
N LEU A 153 -8.83 12.29 0.70
CA LEU A 153 -8.11 11.97 1.93
C LEU A 153 -8.63 10.64 2.47
N GLY A 154 -7.73 9.69 2.72
CA GLY A 154 -8.06 8.39 3.28
C GLY A 154 -6.86 7.46 3.24
N ILE A 155 -6.98 6.31 3.89
CA ILE A 155 -5.91 5.32 4.05
C ILE A 155 -6.12 4.10 3.13
N SER A 156 -5.08 3.33 2.82
CA SER A 156 -5.11 2.03 2.11
C SER A 156 -5.91 2.03 0.82
N TYR A 157 -7.11 1.45 0.81
CA TYR A 157 -7.96 1.39 -0.37
C TYR A 157 -8.39 2.79 -0.78
N TYR A 158 -8.79 3.62 0.18
CA TYR A 158 -9.18 5.01 -0.05
C TYR A 158 -8.00 5.89 -0.48
N ALA A 159 -6.75 5.49 -0.21
CA ALA A 159 -5.55 6.11 -0.75
C ALA A 159 -5.24 5.62 -2.18
N GLY A 160 -5.32 4.29 -2.39
CA GLY A 160 -5.09 3.66 -3.68
C GLY A 160 -6.05 4.14 -4.78
N THR A 161 -7.32 4.36 -4.45
CA THR A 161 -8.29 4.89 -5.42
C THR A 161 -8.02 6.34 -5.81
N GLN A 162 -7.34 7.13 -4.97
CA GLN A 162 -6.99 8.53 -5.30
C GLN A 162 -6.05 8.59 -6.49
N TRP A 163 -5.01 7.75 -6.51
CA TRP A 163 -4.08 7.66 -7.63
C TRP A 163 -4.81 7.43 -8.96
N ARG A 164 -5.73 6.47 -8.95
CA ARG A 164 -6.52 6.06 -10.12
C ARG A 164 -7.44 7.16 -10.62
N VAL A 165 -8.24 7.75 -9.72
CA VAL A 165 -9.21 8.78 -10.12
C VAL A 165 -8.53 10.10 -10.48
N ALA A 166 -7.44 10.46 -9.80
CA ALA A 166 -6.72 11.71 -10.07
C ALA A 166 -6.06 11.69 -11.46
N ALA A 167 -5.55 10.55 -11.90
CA ALA A 167 -5.03 10.37 -13.26
C ALA A 167 -6.11 10.59 -14.35
N ARG A 168 -7.39 10.50 -13.99
CA ARG A 168 -8.52 10.78 -14.90
C ARG A 168 -8.94 12.24 -14.91
N ARG A 169 -8.35 13.09 -14.06
CA ARG A 169 -8.53 14.54 -14.02
C ARG A 169 -10.01 15.00 -13.91
N PRO A 170 -10.80 14.49 -12.94
CA PRO A 170 -12.17 14.97 -12.73
C PRO A 170 -12.21 16.46 -12.43
N LYS A 171 -13.21 17.14 -12.99
CA LYS A 171 -13.46 18.56 -12.70
C LYS A 171 -13.68 18.77 -11.20
N GLY A 172 -13.05 19.83 -10.67
CA GLY A 172 -13.18 20.22 -9.27
C GLY A 172 -12.22 19.52 -8.32
N LEU A 173 -11.52 18.45 -8.73
CA LEU A 173 -10.45 17.87 -7.92
C LEU A 173 -9.29 18.87 -7.81
N ALA A 174 -8.96 19.23 -6.57
CA ALA A 174 -8.01 20.29 -6.25
C ALA A 174 -6.77 19.79 -5.49
N ALA A 175 -6.85 18.66 -4.78
CA ALA A 175 -5.69 18.04 -4.12
C ALA A 175 -5.96 16.57 -3.74
N ILE A 176 -4.90 15.78 -3.57
CA ILE A 176 -4.98 14.41 -3.04
C ILE A 176 -3.94 14.17 -1.92
N ILE A 177 -4.34 13.40 -0.91
CA ILE A 177 -3.48 12.88 0.16
C ILE A 177 -3.63 11.34 0.21
N PRO A 178 -2.93 10.61 -0.66
CA PRO A 178 -2.85 9.16 -0.56
C PRO A 178 -1.98 8.77 0.64
N TRP A 179 -2.64 8.47 1.76
CA TRP A 179 -2.00 8.03 2.99
C TRP A 179 -1.86 6.50 2.98
N GLU A 180 -0.64 5.98 2.86
CA GLU A 180 -0.40 4.53 2.74
C GLU A 180 -1.28 3.87 1.66
N GLY A 181 -1.07 4.23 0.39
CA GLY A 181 -1.87 3.74 -0.74
C GLY A 181 -1.03 3.20 -1.89
N MET A 182 -1.37 1.99 -2.34
CA MET A 182 -0.74 1.35 -3.51
C MET A 182 -1.06 2.09 -4.81
N SER A 183 -0.04 2.36 -5.62
CA SER A 183 -0.17 3.02 -6.92
C SER A 183 -0.12 2.03 -8.08
N ASP A 184 0.55 0.89 -7.91
CA ASP A 184 0.60 -0.22 -8.86
C ASP A 184 -0.21 -1.41 -8.32
N TYR A 185 -1.36 -1.70 -8.96
CA TYR A 185 -2.23 -2.79 -8.51
C TYR A 185 -1.54 -4.16 -8.52
N TYR A 186 -0.69 -4.39 -9.50
CA TYR A 186 -0.02 -5.67 -9.70
C TYR A 186 1.16 -5.81 -8.73
N ARG A 187 2.14 -4.89 -8.81
CA ARG A 187 3.45 -5.03 -8.14
C ARG A 187 3.45 -4.71 -6.66
N ASP A 188 2.52 -3.88 -6.19
CA ASP A 188 2.49 -3.45 -4.78
C ASP A 188 1.59 -4.34 -3.91
N ARG A 189 0.75 -5.18 -4.53
CA ARG A 189 -0.36 -5.85 -3.83
C ARG A 189 -0.60 -7.29 -4.24
N CYS A 190 -0.73 -7.56 -5.53
CA CYS A 190 -1.17 -8.88 -5.99
C CYS A 190 0.01 -9.83 -6.21
N GLN A 191 1.10 -9.34 -6.80
CA GLN A 191 2.23 -10.12 -7.31
C GLN A 191 3.55 -9.42 -6.96
N HIS A 192 4.20 -9.83 -5.86
CA HIS A 192 5.51 -9.30 -5.47
C HIS A 192 6.61 -10.03 -6.23
N GLY A 193 7.35 -9.35 -7.10
CA GLY A 193 8.39 -9.99 -7.91
C GLY A 193 7.87 -11.08 -8.86
N GLY A 194 6.57 -11.08 -9.17
CA GLY A 194 5.90 -12.13 -9.94
C GLY A 194 5.47 -13.36 -9.12
N ILE A 195 5.45 -13.25 -7.79
CA ILE A 195 4.99 -14.28 -6.85
C ILE A 195 3.65 -13.84 -6.23
N LEU A 196 2.66 -14.72 -6.23
CA LEU A 196 1.30 -14.39 -5.79
C LEU A 196 1.23 -14.16 -4.27
N SER A 197 0.86 -12.95 -3.85
CA SER A 197 0.55 -12.62 -2.46
C SER A 197 -0.92 -12.94 -2.15
N ASN A 198 -1.23 -14.19 -1.79
CA ASN A 198 -2.61 -14.67 -1.70
C ASN A 198 -3.25 -14.49 -0.32
N LYS A 199 -2.48 -14.56 0.78
CA LYS A 199 -3.07 -14.68 2.12
C LYS A 199 -3.76 -13.40 2.59
N PHE A 200 -3.15 -12.25 2.34
CA PHE A 200 -3.76 -10.95 2.66
C PHE A 200 -5.01 -10.71 1.81
N ILE A 201 -4.94 -10.98 0.50
CA ILE A 201 -6.07 -10.82 -0.42
C ILE A 201 -7.28 -11.65 0.03
N GLY A 202 -7.04 -12.92 0.38
CA GLY A 202 -8.09 -13.80 0.89
C GLY A 202 -8.68 -13.30 2.21
N PHE A 203 -7.84 -12.84 3.15
CA PHE A 203 -8.31 -12.26 4.42
C PHE A 203 -9.16 -11.00 4.19
N TRP A 204 -8.63 -10.03 3.45
CA TRP A 204 -9.25 -8.74 3.16
C TRP A 204 -10.56 -8.89 2.40
N TRP A 205 -10.56 -9.68 1.31
CA TRP A 205 -11.73 -9.89 0.48
C TRP A 205 -12.89 -10.47 1.30
N ASN A 206 -12.63 -11.56 2.01
CA ASN A 206 -13.68 -12.29 2.72
C ASN A 206 -14.19 -11.58 3.97
N ARG A 207 -13.34 -10.79 4.66
CA ARG A 207 -13.75 -10.12 5.92
C ARG A 207 -14.25 -8.69 5.76
N GLN A 208 -13.85 -8.00 4.69
CA GLN A 208 -14.12 -6.56 4.57
C GLN A 208 -14.93 -6.23 3.32
N VAL A 209 -14.73 -6.93 2.20
CA VAL A 209 -15.36 -6.60 0.91
C VAL A 209 -16.60 -7.45 0.66
N LEU A 210 -16.46 -8.76 0.57
CA LEU A 210 -17.52 -9.68 0.17
C LEU A 210 -18.72 -9.64 1.12
N VAL A 211 -18.47 -9.46 2.42
CA VAL A 211 -19.51 -9.28 3.44
C VAL A 211 -20.29 -7.99 3.32
N ASN A 212 -19.76 -7.01 2.59
CA ASN A 212 -20.40 -5.74 2.32
C ASN A 212 -21.03 -5.71 0.92
N GLN A 213 -21.11 -6.85 0.20
CA GLN A 213 -21.73 -6.90 -1.13
C GLN A 213 -23.20 -6.43 -1.07
N TYR A 214 -23.56 -5.55 -2.00
CA TYR A 214 -24.93 -5.06 -2.14
C TYR A 214 -25.93 -6.20 -2.37
N GLY A 215 -27.03 -6.20 -1.64
CA GLY A 215 -28.06 -7.23 -1.69
C GLY A 215 -27.72 -8.52 -0.93
N LYS A 216 -26.58 -8.58 -0.21
CA LYS A 216 -26.25 -9.77 0.59
C LYS A 216 -27.19 -9.89 1.82
N PRO A 217 -27.84 -11.05 2.04
CA PRO A 217 -28.70 -11.27 3.21
C PRO A 217 -27.97 -11.21 4.55
N GLY A 218 -28.64 -10.68 5.57
CA GLY A 218 -28.23 -10.77 6.97
C GLY A 218 -26.94 -10.03 7.31
N ARG A 219 -26.60 -8.99 6.53
CA ARG A 219 -25.44 -8.12 6.75
C ARG A 219 -25.44 -7.50 8.14
N SER A 220 -26.62 -7.09 8.62
CA SER A 220 -26.81 -6.51 9.96
C SER A 220 -26.50 -7.47 11.12
N LYS A 221 -26.47 -8.78 10.85
CA LYS A 221 -26.26 -9.84 11.85
C LYS A 221 -24.83 -10.35 11.88
N LEU A 222 -23.93 -9.83 11.04
CA LEU A 222 -22.56 -10.32 10.97
C LEU A 222 -21.77 -9.98 12.25
N THR A 223 -21.20 -11.03 12.84
CA THR A 223 -20.32 -10.96 14.01
C THR A 223 -18.96 -11.55 13.64
N PHE A 224 -17.96 -10.69 13.47
CA PHE A 224 -16.56 -11.09 13.36
C PHE A 224 -15.88 -11.13 14.74
N PRO A 225 -14.70 -11.76 14.91
CA PRO A 225 -13.98 -11.78 16.18
C PRO A 225 -13.70 -10.36 16.72
N PRO A 226 -13.96 -10.09 18.02
CA PRO A 226 -13.93 -8.74 18.62
C PRO A 226 -12.65 -7.94 18.35
N ASP A 227 -11.54 -8.66 18.21
CA ASP A 227 -10.16 -8.21 18.16
C ASP A 227 -9.60 -7.94 16.75
N GLY A 228 -10.42 -8.03 15.69
CA GLY A 228 -9.95 -7.77 14.32
C GLY A 228 -10.94 -6.98 13.46
N PRO A 229 -10.47 -6.45 12.31
CA PRO A 229 -11.30 -5.69 11.38
C PRO A 229 -12.35 -6.59 10.71
N GLY A 230 -13.54 -6.02 10.47
CA GLY A 230 -14.63 -6.67 9.74
C GLY A 230 -15.91 -5.84 9.72
N ALA A 231 -16.88 -6.23 8.88
CA ALA A 231 -18.09 -5.46 8.61
C ALA A 231 -19.17 -5.49 9.72
N ARG A 232 -18.79 -5.47 11.01
CA ARG A 232 -19.74 -5.44 12.13
C ARG A 232 -20.40 -4.07 12.29
N GLY A 233 -21.71 -4.07 12.56
CA GLY A 233 -22.47 -2.83 12.72
C GLY A 233 -22.96 -2.24 11.38
N GLN A 234 -22.79 -2.96 10.28
CA GLN A 234 -23.40 -2.58 9.00
C GLN A 234 -24.92 -2.77 9.03
N GLU A 235 -25.61 -2.12 8.09
CA GLU A 235 -27.05 -2.25 7.89
C GLU A 235 -27.34 -3.29 6.79
N ASP A 236 -28.54 -3.86 6.80
CA ASP A 236 -29.02 -4.64 5.67
C ASP A 236 -29.23 -3.72 4.45
N THR A 237 -29.20 -4.31 3.25
CA THR A 237 -29.43 -3.57 2.00
C THR A 237 -30.88 -3.05 1.99
N ILE A 238 -31.07 -1.74 1.87
CA ILE A 238 -32.39 -1.11 2.06
C ILE A 238 -33.39 -1.53 0.96
N GLU A 239 -32.91 -1.79 -0.26
CA GLU A 239 -33.77 -2.28 -1.34
C GLU A 239 -34.02 -3.81 -1.29
N GLY A 240 -33.42 -4.51 -0.34
CA GLY A 240 -33.65 -5.93 -0.09
C GLY A 240 -32.55 -6.85 -0.60
N ASP A 241 -32.78 -8.13 -0.38
CA ASP A 241 -31.81 -9.20 -0.62
C ASP A 241 -31.85 -9.71 -2.07
N LEU A 242 -30.70 -10.15 -2.55
CA LEU A 242 -30.52 -10.82 -3.83
C LEU A 242 -30.28 -12.33 -3.62
N PRO A 243 -30.79 -13.20 -4.51
CA PRO A 243 -30.43 -14.61 -4.54
C PRO A 243 -28.91 -14.81 -4.73
N GLU A 244 -28.34 -15.90 -4.19
CA GLU A 244 -26.89 -16.14 -4.26
C GLU A 244 -26.37 -16.27 -5.69
N ASP A 245 -27.14 -16.84 -6.63
CA ASP A 245 -26.71 -16.93 -8.03
C ASP A 245 -26.64 -15.53 -8.68
N VAL A 246 -27.49 -14.60 -8.26
CA VAL A 246 -27.45 -13.20 -8.69
C VAL A 246 -26.27 -12.48 -8.06
N LEU A 247 -26.03 -12.67 -6.75
CA LEU A 247 -24.84 -12.13 -6.08
C LEU A 247 -23.55 -12.60 -6.76
N ALA A 248 -23.46 -13.89 -7.13
CA ALA A 248 -22.32 -14.44 -7.86
C ALA A 248 -22.17 -13.83 -9.25
N LYS A 249 -23.26 -13.61 -9.99
CA LYS A 249 -23.23 -12.94 -11.31
C LYS A 249 -22.89 -11.44 -11.23
N ASN A 250 -23.21 -10.80 -10.10
CA ASN A 250 -22.95 -9.37 -9.87
C ASN A 250 -21.57 -9.08 -9.25
N ARG A 251 -20.65 -10.05 -9.22
CA ARG A 251 -19.31 -9.85 -8.66
C ARG A 251 -18.20 -10.47 -9.51
N GLN A 252 -17.03 -9.86 -9.40
CA GLN A 252 -15.75 -10.34 -9.90
C GLN A 252 -14.88 -10.68 -8.69
N ASP A 253 -14.54 -11.96 -8.48
CA ASP A 253 -13.86 -12.41 -7.25
C ASP A 253 -12.34 -12.31 -7.35
N GLN A 254 -11.76 -11.37 -6.59
CA GLN A 254 -10.31 -11.13 -6.61
C GLN A 254 -9.47 -12.31 -6.10
N THR A 255 -10.02 -13.18 -5.25
CA THR A 255 -9.29 -14.37 -4.77
C THR A 255 -9.11 -15.41 -5.87
N ILE A 256 -10.04 -15.44 -6.83
CA ILE A 256 -9.99 -16.30 -8.01
C ILE A 256 -9.13 -15.63 -9.09
N ASP A 257 -9.41 -14.36 -9.39
CA ASP A 257 -8.75 -13.67 -10.50
C ASP A 257 -7.25 -13.47 -10.28
N ASN A 258 -6.82 -13.08 -9.07
CA ASN A 258 -5.39 -12.91 -8.79
C ASN A 258 -4.61 -14.23 -8.87
N ALA A 259 -5.27 -15.37 -8.62
CA ALA A 259 -4.67 -16.68 -8.79
C ALA A 259 -4.68 -17.15 -10.26
N LYS A 260 -5.70 -16.76 -11.02
CA LYS A 260 -5.89 -17.13 -12.43
C LYS A 260 -4.96 -16.33 -13.36
N TYR A 261 -4.95 -15.01 -13.22
CA TYR A 261 -4.18 -14.10 -14.06
C TYR A 261 -2.81 -13.87 -13.42
N LYS A 262 -1.76 -13.95 -14.24
CA LYS A 262 -0.37 -13.97 -13.78
C LYS A 262 0.45 -12.83 -14.36
N PHE A 263 0.04 -12.29 -15.50
CA PHE A 263 0.82 -11.33 -16.26
C PHE A 263 0.12 -9.99 -16.33
N ARG A 264 0.90 -8.90 -16.34
CA ARG A 264 0.33 -7.55 -16.36
C ARG A 264 -0.43 -7.24 -17.66
N ASP A 265 -0.10 -7.92 -18.75
CA ASP A 265 -0.79 -7.88 -20.04
C ASP A 265 -2.02 -8.79 -20.12
N ASP A 266 -2.34 -9.57 -19.06
CA ASP A 266 -3.66 -10.20 -18.96
C ASP A 266 -4.75 -9.11 -18.87
N ASP A 267 -5.86 -9.26 -19.60
CA ASP A 267 -6.97 -8.30 -19.63
C ASP A 267 -7.42 -7.82 -18.23
N TYR A 268 -7.38 -8.73 -17.25
CA TYR A 268 -7.70 -8.43 -15.87
C TYR A 268 -6.81 -7.35 -15.25
N TYR A 269 -5.49 -7.45 -15.41
CA TYR A 269 -4.54 -6.46 -14.87
C TYR A 269 -4.43 -5.24 -15.79
N ALA A 270 -4.33 -5.46 -17.11
CA ALA A 270 -4.22 -4.40 -18.09
C ALA A 270 -5.38 -3.40 -18.01
N SER A 271 -6.60 -3.86 -17.73
CA SER A 271 -7.77 -2.98 -17.55
C SER A 271 -7.73 -2.08 -16.32
N LYS A 272 -6.81 -2.32 -15.37
CA LYS A 272 -6.66 -1.55 -14.12
C LYS A 272 -5.51 -0.54 -14.18
N GLU A 273 -4.75 -0.53 -15.27
CA GLU A 273 -3.60 0.34 -15.46
C GLU A 273 -4.02 1.78 -15.78
N PHE A 274 -3.23 2.72 -15.30
CA PHE A 274 -3.39 4.15 -15.54
C PHE A 274 -2.01 4.82 -15.55
N ASN A 275 -1.90 5.98 -16.17
CA ASN A 275 -0.65 6.72 -16.19
C ASN A 275 -0.57 7.67 -14.99
N LEU A 276 0.41 7.45 -14.11
CA LEU A 276 0.65 8.31 -12.95
C LEU A 276 1.02 9.75 -13.36
N GLU A 277 1.66 9.92 -14.52
CA GLU A 277 2.05 11.25 -15.02
C GLU A 277 0.83 12.15 -15.31
N ASP A 278 -0.37 11.56 -15.46
CA ASP A 278 -1.60 12.34 -15.66
C ASP A 278 -2.13 13.01 -14.39
N ILE A 279 -1.54 12.71 -13.24
CA ILE A 279 -1.91 13.34 -11.97
C ILE A 279 -1.23 14.70 -11.89
N GLU A 280 -1.99 15.76 -12.19
CA GLU A 280 -1.50 17.15 -12.18
C GLU A 280 -1.84 17.93 -10.92
N VAL A 281 -2.86 17.47 -10.17
CA VAL A 281 -3.31 18.13 -8.93
C VAL A 281 -2.25 18.04 -7.83
N PRO A 282 -2.16 19.02 -6.92
CA PRO A 282 -1.33 18.93 -5.73
C PRO A 282 -1.46 17.60 -5.00
N LEU A 283 -0.32 17.05 -4.58
CA LEU A 283 -0.20 15.71 -4.01
C LEU A 283 0.67 15.71 -2.74
N LEU A 284 0.14 15.15 -1.66
CA LEU A 284 0.92 14.76 -0.48
C LEU A 284 0.87 13.24 -0.31
N SER A 285 1.91 12.54 -0.79
CA SER A 285 2.06 11.10 -0.63
C SER A 285 2.65 10.80 0.75
N VAL A 286 1.95 10.03 1.57
CA VAL A 286 2.44 9.63 2.90
C VAL A 286 2.78 8.15 2.91
N ALA A 287 4.07 7.84 2.96
CA ALA A 287 4.63 6.50 3.00
C ALA A 287 4.98 6.09 4.43
N ASN A 288 4.79 4.84 4.80
CA ASN A 288 5.16 4.33 6.12
C ASN A 288 6.27 3.27 6.01
N TRP A 289 7.35 3.46 6.77
CA TRP A 289 8.46 2.51 6.80
C TRP A 289 8.08 1.11 7.28
N GLY A 290 6.98 0.97 8.02
CA GLY A 290 6.40 -0.31 8.43
C GLY A 290 5.56 -1.00 7.36
N GLY A 291 5.19 -0.29 6.28
CA GLY A 291 4.35 -0.78 5.18
C GLY A 291 5.08 -1.68 4.18
N ILE A 292 6.04 -2.49 4.63
CA ILE A 292 7.04 -3.22 3.82
C ILE A 292 6.49 -4.36 2.93
N LEU A 293 5.17 -4.57 2.93
CA LEU A 293 4.49 -5.70 2.27
C LEU A 293 3.25 -5.29 1.48
N LEU A 294 2.91 -3.99 1.46
CA LEU A 294 1.76 -3.49 0.71
C LEU A 294 1.97 -2.07 0.17
N HIS A 295 1.88 -1.05 1.02
CA HIS A 295 1.71 0.33 0.53
C HIS A 295 2.99 1.12 0.31
N LEU A 296 4.08 0.79 1.00
CA LEU A 296 5.31 1.60 1.01
C LEU A 296 5.84 1.86 -0.40
N ARG A 297 5.98 0.81 -1.22
CA ARG A 297 6.43 0.93 -2.60
C ARG A 297 5.52 1.84 -3.42
N GLY A 298 4.20 1.65 -3.30
CA GLY A 298 3.21 2.41 -4.07
C GLY A 298 3.20 3.90 -3.79
N ASN A 299 3.38 4.32 -2.53
CA ASN A 299 3.49 5.74 -2.20
C ASN A 299 4.75 6.39 -2.78
N VAL A 300 5.88 5.68 -2.73
CA VAL A 300 7.17 6.17 -3.26
C VAL A 300 7.11 6.28 -4.77
N GLU A 301 6.66 5.23 -5.46
CA GLU A 301 6.56 5.23 -6.92
C GLU A 301 5.44 6.17 -7.42
N GLY A 302 4.35 6.29 -6.66
CA GLY A 302 3.28 7.25 -6.93
C GLY A 302 3.80 8.69 -6.93
N TYR A 303 4.63 9.05 -5.94
CA TYR A 303 5.32 10.34 -5.91
C TYR A 303 6.31 10.50 -7.07
N ASN A 304 7.13 9.49 -7.35
CA ASN A 304 8.15 9.55 -8.40
C ASN A 304 7.53 9.85 -9.76
N HIS A 305 6.44 9.16 -10.10
CA HIS A 305 5.84 9.21 -11.44
C HIS A 305 4.65 10.17 -11.57
N ALA A 306 4.14 10.76 -10.48
CA ALA A 306 3.10 11.79 -10.59
C ALA A 306 3.60 13.03 -11.34
N GLY A 307 2.79 13.54 -12.28
CA GLY A 307 3.06 14.75 -13.07
C GLY A 307 2.83 16.07 -12.32
N SER A 308 2.42 15.99 -11.06
CA SER A 308 2.06 17.15 -10.24
C SER A 308 3.26 18.06 -10.00
N LYS A 309 3.03 19.37 -10.17
CA LYS A 309 4.04 20.40 -9.87
C LYS A 309 4.24 20.59 -8.36
N PHE A 310 3.20 20.33 -7.57
CA PHE A 310 3.21 20.45 -6.12
C PHE A 310 3.06 19.05 -5.53
N LYS A 311 4.14 18.28 -5.53
CA LYS A 311 4.18 16.94 -4.96
C LYS A 311 5.13 16.87 -3.78
N TYR A 312 4.67 16.19 -2.74
CA TYR A 312 5.39 16.01 -1.48
C TYR A 312 5.37 14.54 -1.09
N LEU A 313 6.50 14.03 -0.61
CA LEU A 313 6.66 12.68 -0.07
C LEU A 313 7.03 12.76 1.39
N ARG A 314 6.19 12.20 2.25
CA ARG A 314 6.43 12.17 3.70
C ARG A 314 6.55 10.74 4.16
N PHE A 315 7.67 10.41 4.79
CA PHE A 315 7.86 9.12 5.43
C PHE A 315 7.54 9.20 6.92
N ILE A 316 6.70 8.29 7.38
CA ILE A 316 6.27 8.14 8.78
C ILE A 316 6.63 6.74 9.32
N THR A 317 6.40 6.55 10.62
CA THR A 317 6.38 5.25 11.30
C THR A 317 5.05 5.08 12.03
N GLY A 318 4.80 3.86 12.52
CA GLY A 318 3.64 3.52 13.33
C GLY A 318 2.76 2.47 12.68
N ARG A 319 1.72 2.05 13.40
CA ARG A 319 0.70 1.13 12.86
C ARG A 319 -0.03 1.80 11.70
N HIS A 320 -0.56 1.04 10.76
CA HIS A 320 -1.15 1.56 9.52
C HIS A 320 -2.29 2.60 9.70
N ASP A 321 -3.07 2.46 10.76
CA ASP A 321 -4.32 3.17 11.05
C ASP A 321 -4.12 4.41 11.94
N LEU A 322 -3.23 4.35 12.93
CA LEU A 322 -3.16 5.37 13.98
C LEU A 322 -2.51 6.70 13.58
N PRO A 323 -1.36 6.74 12.86
CA PRO A 323 -0.68 7.98 12.50
C PRO A 323 -1.53 8.95 11.69
N PHE A 324 -2.48 8.44 10.92
CA PHE A 324 -3.45 9.27 10.20
C PHE A 324 -4.27 10.18 11.12
N TYR A 325 -4.48 9.77 12.38
CA TYR A 325 -5.25 10.50 13.39
C TYR A 325 -4.39 11.20 14.44
N TYR A 326 -3.05 11.10 14.37
CA TYR A 326 -2.17 11.84 15.29
C TYR A 326 -2.30 13.33 15.05
N LYS A 327 -2.34 14.11 16.13
CA LYS A 327 -2.62 15.55 16.08
C LYS A 327 -1.67 16.30 15.14
N GLU A 328 -0.39 15.99 15.23
CA GLU A 328 0.67 16.57 14.40
C GLU A 328 0.52 16.21 12.92
N GLU A 329 0.06 15.00 12.61
CA GLU A 329 -0.11 14.51 11.25
C GLU A 329 -1.42 15.00 10.62
N VAL A 330 -2.50 15.11 11.41
CA VAL A 330 -3.75 15.76 11.01
C VAL A 330 -3.53 17.24 10.71
N GLU A 331 -2.68 17.94 11.47
CA GLU A 331 -2.34 19.33 11.11
C GLU A 331 -1.51 19.45 9.83
N VAL A 332 -0.68 18.46 9.49
CA VAL A 332 -0.03 18.42 8.17
C VAL A 332 -1.07 18.25 7.06
N GLN A 333 -2.00 17.29 7.22
CA GLN A 333 -3.09 17.06 6.27
C GLN A 333 -3.92 18.33 6.07
N LYS A 334 -4.36 18.95 7.16
CA LYS A 334 -5.18 20.16 7.17
C LYS A 334 -4.43 21.35 6.59
N SER A 335 -3.17 21.56 6.96
CA SER A 335 -2.33 22.64 6.39
C SER A 335 -2.22 22.53 4.86
N PHE A 336 -2.00 21.32 4.34
CA PHE A 336 -1.94 21.07 2.90
C PHE A 336 -3.30 21.29 2.22
N LEU A 337 -4.37 20.75 2.79
CA LEU A 337 -5.72 20.92 2.24
C LEU A 337 -6.16 22.39 2.28
N ASP A 338 -5.91 23.11 3.37
CA ASP A 338 -6.27 24.53 3.51
C ASP A 338 -5.61 25.37 2.42
N ALA A 339 -4.33 25.10 2.09
CA ALA A 339 -3.61 25.81 1.04
C ALA A 339 -4.29 25.68 -0.34
N PHE A 340 -4.66 24.47 -0.75
CA PHE A 340 -5.18 24.23 -2.10
C PHE A 340 -6.70 24.36 -2.20
N LEU A 341 -7.43 23.99 -1.15
CA LEU A 341 -8.89 23.98 -1.13
C LEU A 341 -9.48 25.29 -0.60
N LYS A 342 -8.82 25.98 0.34
CA LYS A 342 -9.30 27.27 0.87
C LYS A 342 -8.49 28.48 0.41
N GLY A 343 -7.26 28.26 -0.07
CA GLY A 343 -6.32 29.36 -0.35
C GLY A 343 -5.65 29.91 0.92
N ASP A 344 -5.79 29.23 2.06
CA ASP A 344 -5.11 29.57 3.32
C ASP A 344 -3.78 28.81 3.40
N ASP A 345 -2.75 29.34 2.72
CA ASP A 345 -1.44 28.72 2.63
C ASP A 345 -0.47 29.24 3.71
N ARG A 346 -0.62 28.70 4.92
CA ARG A 346 0.14 29.14 6.12
C ARG A 346 1.63 28.84 6.06
N VAL A 347 2.03 27.78 5.36
CA VAL A 347 3.43 27.28 5.32
C VAL A 347 4.09 27.44 3.96
N GLY A 348 3.31 27.65 2.89
CA GLY A 348 3.80 27.84 1.53
C GLY A 348 3.75 26.58 0.66
N TRP A 349 2.78 25.69 0.85
CA TRP A 349 2.58 24.50 0.00
C TRP A 349 2.37 24.86 -1.48
N SER A 350 1.72 25.99 -1.77
CA SER A 350 1.47 26.46 -3.13
C SER A 350 2.62 27.30 -3.70
N GLN A 351 3.72 27.45 -2.95
CA GLN A 351 4.88 28.24 -3.33
C GLN A 351 6.06 27.31 -3.69
N PRO A 352 6.50 27.27 -4.96
CA PRO A 352 7.61 26.40 -5.37
C PRO A 352 8.86 26.61 -4.52
N GLY A 353 9.41 25.52 -3.97
CA GLY A 353 10.62 25.52 -3.16
C GLY A 353 10.46 26.02 -1.72
N LYS A 354 9.25 26.42 -1.29
CA LYS A 354 9.02 26.92 0.07
C LYS A 354 8.88 25.82 1.11
N VAL A 355 8.19 24.73 0.76
CA VAL A 355 8.13 23.49 1.55
C VAL A 355 9.04 22.46 0.90
N ALA A 356 9.81 21.74 1.71
CA ALA A 356 10.67 20.66 1.22
C ALA A 356 9.81 19.57 0.57
N PRO A 357 10.16 19.08 -0.63
CA PRO A 357 9.39 18.06 -1.32
C PRO A 357 9.45 16.70 -0.64
N VAL A 358 10.45 16.45 0.23
CA VAL A 358 10.59 15.16 0.92
C VAL A 358 10.88 15.38 2.41
N THR A 359 10.12 14.72 3.28
CA THR A 359 10.43 14.62 4.71
C THR A 359 10.63 13.15 5.08
N VAL A 360 11.78 12.84 5.69
CA VAL A 360 12.19 11.49 6.06
C VAL A 360 12.14 11.35 7.59
N THR A 361 11.45 10.32 8.10
CA THR A 361 11.60 9.90 9.50
C THR A 361 12.79 8.94 9.61
N LEU A 362 13.80 9.28 10.40
CA LEU A 362 15.06 8.54 10.57
C LEU A 362 14.94 7.53 11.71
N ARG A 363 14.86 6.23 11.39
CA ARG A 363 14.83 5.12 12.34
C ARG A 363 16.21 4.91 12.96
N LYS A 364 16.52 5.73 13.97
CA LYS A 364 17.76 5.73 14.75
C LYS A 364 17.52 5.18 16.16
N GLY A 365 18.31 4.18 16.55
CA GLY A 365 18.23 3.52 17.86
C GLY A 365 17.09 2.49 17.98
N ASP A 366 17.07 1.78 19.12
CA ASP A 366 16.02 0.84 19.51
C ASP A 366 14.97 1.53 20.39
N VAL A 367 13.88 2.01 19.77
CA VAL A 367 12.74 2.60 20.49
C VAL A 367 11.62 1.58 20.76
N GLY A 368 11.83 0.31 20.38
CA GLY A 368 10.80 -0.73 20.34
C GLY A 368 9.91 -0.65 19.10
N PHE A 369 8.79 -1.37 19.14
CA PHE A 369 7.76 -1.40 18.11
C PHE A 369 6.38 -1.29 18.77
N ASN A 370 5.40 -0.80 18.00
CA ASN A 370 4.02 -0.55 18.41
C ASN A 370 3.90 0.34 19.65
N ASP A 371 4.77 1.35 19.75
CA ASP A 371 4.80 2.33 20.84
C ASP A 371 4.86 3.74 20.25
N ALA A 372 3.68 4.34 20.04
CA ALA A 372 3.52 5.63 19.37
C ALA A 372 4.29 6.76 20.06
N GLU A 373 4.40 6.74 21.39
CA GLU A 373 5.11 7.78 22.14
C GLU A 373 6.62 7.64 21.98
N LYS A 374 7.16 6.42 22.05
CA LYS A 374 8.61 6.21 21.85
C LYS A 374 9.04 6.45 20.41
N GLU A 375 8.21 6.14 19.42
CA GLU A 375 8.53 6.39 18.01
C GLU A 375 8.67 7.89 17.67
N LYS A 376 8.08 8.80 18.45
CA LYS A 376 8.30 10.25 18.31
C LYS A 376 9.76 10.66 18.52
N ALA A 377 10.57 9.81 19.16
CA ALA A 377 12.00 10.05 19.32
C ALA A 377 12.78 9.95 18.00
N TYR A 378 12.21 9.35 16.95
CA TYR A 378 12.85 9.28 15.65
C TYR A 378 13.00 10.68 15.02
N PRO A 379 14.23 11.12 14.71
CA PRO A 379 14.45 12.43 14.11
C PRO A 379 13.77 12.53 12.73
N LYS A 380 13.20 13.68 12.41
CA LYS A 380 12.72 13.99 11.06
C LYS A 380 13.75 14.86 10.33
N ARG A 381 13.92 14.64 9.03
CA ARG A 381 14.82 15.44 8.18
C ARG A 381 14.18 15.75 6.84
N ASP A 382 14.29 17.00 6.43
CA ASP A 382 13.84 17.46 5.12
C ASP A 382 14.93 17.28 4.04
N GLU A 383 14.49 16.94 2.84
CA GLU A 383 15.30 16.70 1.65
C GLU A 383 14.70 17.37 0.40
N GLU A 384 15.58 17.75 -0.52
CA GLU A 384 15.21 18.47 -1.75
C GLU A 384 14.67 17.57 -2.87
N ALA A 385 14.87 16.26 -2.76
CA ALA A 385 14.41 15.29 -3.75
C ALA A 385 14.40 13.86 -3.21
N TRP A 386 13.66 12.99 -3.90
CA TRP A 386 13.74 11.55 -3.76
C TRP A 386 14.03 10.93 -5.15
N PRO A 387 14.98 9.98 -5.27
CA PRO A 387 15.96 9.58 -4.25
C PRO A 387 16.83 10.77 -3.79
N ILE A 388 17.43 10.66 -2.61
CA ILE A 388 18.25 11.74 -2.03
C ILE A 388 19.48 11.97 -2.94
N PRO A 389 19.75 13.20 -3.43
CA PRO A 389 20.78 13.42 -4.46
C PRO A 389 22.20 13.00 -4.05
N ARG A 390 22.54 13.12 -2.77
CA ARG A 390 23.85 12.73 -2.23
C ARG A 390 23.99 11.22 -1.93
N THR A 391 23.03 10.39 -2.33
CA THR A 391 23.06 8.94 -2.07
C THR A 391 24.28 8.29 -2.73
N GLN A 392 25.02 7.50 -1.95
CA GLN A 392 26.11 6.65 -2.40
C GLN A 392 25.66 5.19 -2.39
N TYR A 393 25.23 4.71 -3.56
CA TYR A 393 24.88 3.30 -3.76
C TYR A 393 26.12 2.42 -3.61
N THR A 394 26.20 1.71 -2.49
CA THR A 394 27.38 0.95 -2.07
C THR A 394 27.07 -0.54 -2.10
N ASN A 395 27.83 -1.31 -2.86
CA ASN A 395 27.72 -2.77 -2.87
C ASN A 395 28.32 -3.34 -1.59
N PHE A 396 27.56 -4.21 -0.95
CA PHE A 396 28.05 -5.13 0.05
C PHE A 396 27.97 -6.54 -0.53
N TYR A 397 29.12 -7.16 -0.73
CA TYR A 397 29.28 -8.46 -1.36
C TYR A 397 29.06 -9.59 -0.36
N LEU A 398 28.24 -10.56 -0.77
CA LEU A 398 28.05 -11.81 -0.05
C LEU A 398 29.30 -12.67 -0.27
N THR A 399 29.77 -13.32 0.78
CA THR A 399 30.89 -14.27 0.69
C THR A 399 30.44 -15.71 0.96
N PRO A 400 31.18 -16.71 0.47
CA PRO A 400 30.91 -18.12 0.77
C PRO A 400 30.98 -18.47 2.27
N ASP A 401 31.60 -17.61 3.07
CA ASP A 401 31.73 -17.79 4.52
C ASP A 401 30.59 -17.08 5.28
N GLN A 402 29.49 -16.76 4.58
CA GLN A 402 28.26 -16.15 5.12
C GLN A 402 28.47 -14.75 5.73
N THR A 403 29.42 -13.99 5.17
CA THR A 403 29.65 -12.59 5.53
C THR A 403 29.19 -11.64 4.43
N LEU A 404 28.98 -10.38 4.81
CA LEU A 404 28.55 -9.30 3.94
C LEU A 404 29.55 -8.13 4.02
N VAL A 405 30.42 -7.98 3.02
CA VAL A 405 31.61 -7.10 3.08
C VAL A 405 31.63 -6.05 1.97
N LYS A 406 32.26 -4.89 2.19
CA LYS A 406 32.35 -3.82 1.17
C LYS A 406 33.36 -4.13 0.08
N ASP A 407 34.45 -4.80 0.44
CA ASP A 407 35.50 -5.15 -0.51
C ASP A 407 35.01 -6.24 -1.45
N LYS A 408 35.18 -6.01 -2.76
CA LYS A 408 34.84 -7.00 -3.78
C LYS A 408 35.69 -8.26 -3.57
N PRO A 409 35.09 -9.44 -3.36
CA PRO A 409 35.85 -10.68 -3.16
C PRO A 409 36.71 -10.99 -4.39
N SER A 410 37.96 -11.42 -4.16
CA SER A 410 38.90 -11.84 -5.21
C SER A 410 38.85 -13.35 -5.51
N ALA A 411 37.79 -14.03 -5.07
CA ALA A 411 37.70 -15.48 -5.09
C ALA A 411 37.70 -16.04 -6.53
N THR A 412 38.73 -16.83 -6.87
CA THR A 412 38.84 -17.58 -8.13
C THR A 412 38.26 -19.00 -8.01
N ALA A 413 38.18 -19.55 -6.80
CA ALA A 413 37.64 -20.89 -6.57
C ALA A 413 36.11 -20.88 -6.52
N SER A 414 35.48 -21.76 -7.32
CA SER A 414 34.03 -21.96 -7.32
C SER A 414 33.55 -22.51 -5.98
N LYS A 415 32.58 -21.86 -5.35
CA LYS A 415 31.88 -22.32 -4.13
C LYS A 415 30.37 -22.19 -4.33
N VAL A 416 29.59 -23.03 -3.65
CA VAL A 416 28.12 -23.02 -3.71
C VAL A 416 27.56 -23.15 -2.29
N ILE A 417 26.58 -22.32 -1.96
CA ILE A 417 25.75 -22.50 -0.76
C ILE A 417 24.37 -22.96 -1.22
N SER A 418 23.83 -24.01 -0.57
CA SER A 418 22.53 -24.60 -0.92
C SER A 418 21.55 -24.47 0.24
N TYR A 419 20.27 -24.30 -0.08
CA TYR A 419 19.16 -24.28 0.88
C TYR A 419 17.91 -24.89 0.23
N LYS A 420 17.05 -25.48 1.06
CA LYS A 420 15.86 -26.17 0.55
C LYS A 420 14.86 -25.16 -0.03
N ALA A 421 14.20 -25.53 -1.13
CA ALA A 421 13.09 -24.74 -1.66
C ALA A 421 11.80 -24.92 -0.83
N LEU A 422 10.80 -24.06 -1.08
CA LEU A 422 9.47 -24.10 -0.45
C LEU A 422 9.48 -23.96 1.08
N GLY A 423 10.31 -23.05 1.61
CA GLY A 423 10.22 -22.62 3.00
C GLY A 423 8.87 -21.97 3.33
N THR A 424 8.47 -22.04 4.60
CA THR A 424 7.28 -21.34 5.13
C THR A 424 7.66 -20.47 6.32
N LEU A 425 6.74 -19.64 6.79
CA LEU A 425 6.98 -18.78 7.95
C LEU A 425 7.30 -19.61 9.22
N GLU A 426 6.66 -20.77 9.39
CA GLU A 426 6.85 -21.68 10.52
C GLU A 426 8.10 -22.56 10.38
N LYS A 427 8.52 -22.84 9.14
CA LYS A 427 9.72 -23.59 8.82
C LYS A 427 10.50 -22.88 7.70
N PRO A 428 11.21 -21.79 8.04
CA PRO A 428 11.95 -21.03 7.06
C PRO A 428 13.15 -21.84 6.57
N GLU A 429 13.41 -21.78 5.26
CA GLU A 429 14.57 -22.37 4.61
C GLU A 429 15.37 -21.22 3.97
N LEU A 430 16.49 -20.88 4.57
CA LEU A 430 17.21 -19.64 4.28
C LEU A 430 18.72 -19.74 4.52
N VAL A 431 19.46 -18.78 3.95
CA VAL A 431 20.87 -18.49 4.20
C VAL A 431 21.01 -17.04 4.65
N GLN A 432 21.90 -16.75 5.59
CA GLN A 432 22.11 -15.41 6.13
C GLN A 432 23.53 -14.92 5.85
N PHE A 433 23.67 -13.63 5.56
CA PHE A 433 24.94 -12.96 5.34
C PHE A 433 25.01 -11.74 6.26
N THR A 434 26.02 -11.69 7.12
CA THR A 434 26.10 -10.65 8.16
C THR A 434 27.26 -9.70 7.93
N THR A 435 27.03 -8.40 8.08
CA THR A 435 28.12 -7.42 8.01
C THR A 435 29.06 -7.54 9.21
N PRO A 436 30.34 -7.13 9.08
CA PRO A 436 31.09 -6.67 10.24
C PRO A 436 30.30 -5.60 11.01
N ALA A 437 30.68 -5.39 12.27
CA ALA A 437 30.15 -4.27 13.03
C ALA A 437 30.52 -2.95 12.33
N PHE A 438 29.55 -2.06 12.17
CA PHE A 438 29.79 -0.75 11.57
C PHE A 438 30.73 0.07 12.47
N GLU A 439 31.79 0.61 11.90
CA GLU A 439 32.84 1.34 12.65
C GLU A 439 32.39 2.73 13.09
N GLN A 440 31.39 3.27 12.38
CA GLN A 440 30.77 4.57 12.63
C GLN A 440 29.28 4.51 12.31
N GLU A 441 28.53 5.48 12.83
CA GLU A 441 27.14 5.66 12.47
C GLU A 441 27.00 5.79 10.95
N THR A 442 26.10 5.00 10.36
CA THR A 442 25.88 4.97 8.92
C THR A 442 24.39 4.98 8.63
N GLU A 443 23.96 6.00 7.88
CA GLU A 443 22.59 6.08 7.40
C GLU A 443 22.44 5.33 6.06
N ILE A 444 21.38 4.54 5.97
CA ILE A 444 20.93 3.89 4.75
C ILE A 444 19.50 4.35 4.50
N THR A 445 19.28 5.13 3.43
CA THR A 445 17.96 5.66 3.08
C THR A 445 17.77 5.66 1.57
N GLY A 446 16.83 4.88 1.05
CA GLY A 446 16.58 4.83 -0.39
C GLY A 446 16.10 3.47 -0.88
N HIS A 447 16.10 3.29 -2.20
CA HIS A 447 15.87 2.01 -2.86
C HIS A 447 17.07 1.07 -2.68
N ILE A 448 16.79 -0.22 -2.50
CA ILE A 448 17.79 -1.27 -2.32
C ILE A 448 17.62 -2.27 -3.47
N THR A 449 18.73 -2.81 -3.97
CA THR A 449 18.70 -3.90 -4.97
C THR A 449 19.68 -4.97 -4.55
N ALA A 450 19.35 -6.25 -4.76
CA ALA A 450 20.27 -7.35 -4.55
C ALA A 450 20.53 -8.09 -5.86
N HIS A 451 21.79 -8.34 -6.17
CA HIS A 451 22.21 -9.17 -7.29
C HIS A 451 22.66 -10.54 -6.79
N LEU A 452 22.04 -11.61 -7.29
CA LEU A 452 22.36 -12.99 -6.93
C LEU A 452 22.58 -13.85 -8.18
N ASN A 453 23.51 -14.80 -8.09
CA ASN A 453 23.77 -15.84 -9.08
C ASN A 453 23.20 -17.16 -8.57
N VAL A 454 22.06 -17.56 -9.11
CA VAL A 454 21.24 -18.65 -8.56
C VAL A 454 21.04 -19.79 -9.54
N SER A 455 20.91 -21.01 -9.01
CA SER A 455 20.39 -22.16 -9.76
C SER A 455 19.54 -23.05 -8.87
N LEU A 456 18.94 -24.10 -9.46
CA LEU A 456 18.19 -25.11 -8.71
C LEU A 456 18.57 -26.54 -9.10
N THR A 457 18.45 -27.44 -8.14
CA THR A 457 18.41 -28.90 -8.34
C THR A 457 17.02 -29.38 -7.94
N PRO A 458 16.15 -29.76 -8.89
CA PRO A 458 14.78 -30.11 -8.57
C PRO A 458 14.68 -31.53 -7.97
N GLU A 459 13.62 -31.78 -7.20
CA GLU A 459 13.28 -33.13 -6.73
C GLU A 459 12.79 -34.02 -7.89
N GLU A 460 12.05 -33.44 -8.84
CA GLU A 460 11.61 -34.09 -10.08
C GLU A 460 12.16 -33.33 -11.30
N ALA A 461 12.84 -34.02 -12.22
CA ALA A 461 13.46 -33.37 -13.38
C ALA A 461 12.47 -32.93 -14.48
N ALA A 462 11.32 -33.60 -14.59
CA ALA A 462 10.34 -33.37 -15.66
C ALA A 462 9.50 -32.11 -15.42
N GLY A 463 9.06 -31.47 -16.50
CA GLY A 463 8.17 -30.30 -16.46
C GLY A 463 8.88 -28.98 -16.19
N GLU A 464 8.10 -27.89 -16.14
CA GLU A 464 8.62 -26.55 -15.88
C GLU A 464 9.22 -26.42 -14.48
N LYS A 465 10.23 -25.55 -14.36
CA LYS A 465 10.95 -25.26 -13.11
C LYS A 465 11.14 -23.77 -12.96
N ASP A 466 11.33 -23.34 -11.72
CA ASP A 466 11.53 -21.93 -11.38
C ASP A 466 12.12 -21.79 -9.97
N ILE A 467 12.55 -20.57 -9.62
CA ILE A 467 13.14 -20.24 -8.32
C ILE A 467 12.37 -19.04 -7.78
N ASP A 468 11.76 -19.19 -6.62
CA ASP A 468 11.24 -18.06 -5.86
C ASP A 468 12.29 -17.61 -4.84
N LEU A 469 12.66 -16.33 -4.91
CA LEU A 469 13.62 -15.69 -4.02
C LEU A 469 12.90 -14.69 -3.14
N PHE A 470 13.04 -14.89 -1.83
CA PHE A 470 12.57 -13.99 -0.80
C PHE A 470 13.79 -13.43 -0.09
N VAL A 471 13.94 -12.11 -0.06
CA VAL A 471 15.07 -11.47 0.63
C VAL A 471 14.58 -10.58 1.75
N THR A 472 15.29 -10.60 2.89
CA THR A 472 14.96 -9.79 4.07
C THR A 472 16.23 -9.10 4.56
N LEU A 473 16.14 -7.80 4.82
CA LEU A 473 17.21 -7.06 5.48
C LEU A 473 16.82 -6.85 6.94
N ARG A 474 17.71 -7.19 7.86
CA ARG A 474 17.52 -7.08 9.32
C ARG A 474 18.59 -6.18 9.92
N HIS A 475 18.28 -5.60 11.08
CA HIS A 475 19.16 -4.70 11.79
C HIS A 475 19.44 -5.23 13.20
N LEU A 476 20.71 -5.44 13.53
CA LEU A 476 21.16 -5.79 14.87
C LEU A 476 21.81 -4.56 15.51
N GLY A 477 21.41 -4.23 16.73
CA GLY A 477 22.03 -3.17 17.52
C GLY A 477 23.45 -3.56 17.99
N PRO A 478 24.20 -2.63 18.60
CA PRO A 478 25.58 -2.86 19.05
C PRO A 478 25.74 -3.98 20.08
N ASN A 479 24.66 -4.33 20.80
CA ASN A 479 24.61 -5.44 21.75
C ASN A 479 24.31 -6.80 21.09
N GLY A 480 24.14 -6.85 19.76
CA GLY A 480 23.79 -8.06 19.01
C GLY A 480 22.30 -8.42 19.02
N LYS A 481 21.45 -7.66 19.72
CA LYS A 481 19.99 -7.85 19.70
C LYS A 481 19.42 -7.31 18.41
N GLU A 482 18.47 -8.03 17.82
CA GLU A 482 17.70 -7.50 16.69
C GLU A 482 16.80 -6.35 17.11
N ILE A 483 16.79 -5.31 16.27
CA ILE A 483 15.91 -4.16 16.38
C ILE A 483 14.74 -4.40 15.41
N HIS A 484 13.54 -4.48 15.96
CA HIS A 484 12.30 -4.57 15.20
C HIS A 484 11.67 -3.19 15.06
N TYR A 485 10.90 -3.04 13.99
CA TYR A 485 10.12 -1.84 13.72
C TYR A 485 8.64 -2.16 13.75
N THR A 486 7.80 -1.12 13.86
CA THR A 486 6.35 -1.28 13.79
C THR A 486 5.91 -1.62 12.38
N GLY A 487 5.30 -2.78 12.20
CA GLY A 487 4.67 -3.22 10.97
C GLY A 487 3.26 -2.69 10.79
N THR A 488 2.63 -3.05 9.67
CA THR A 488 1.28 -2.61 9.30
C THR A 488 0.24 -2.86 10.38
N ALA A 489 0.30 -4.01 11.07
CA ALA A 489 -0.67 -4.37 12.12
C ALA A 489 -0.17 -4.05 13.54
N GLY A 490 0.95 -3.34 13.68
CA GLY A 490 1.63 -3.15 14.97
C GLY A 490 2.52 -4.33 15.35
N ASP A 491 2.71 -5.28 14.43
CA ASP A 491 3.57 -6.43 14.59
C ASP A 491 5.06 -6.06 14.45
N PRO A 492 5.99 -6.78 15.08
CA PRO A 492 7.42 -6.54 14.91
C PRO A 492 7.88 -7.00 13.52
N VAL A 493 8.38 -6.08 12.71
CA VAL A 493 8.89 -6.36 11.36
C VAL A 493 10.40 -6.12 11.26
N PRO A 494 11.09 -6.79 10.31
CA PRO A 494 12.49 -6.48 9.97
C PRO A 494 12.56 -5.14 9.23
N LEU A 495 13.75 -4.77 8.74
CA LEU A 495 13.98 -3.46 8.16
C LEU A 495 13.23 -3.23 6.84
N THR A 496 13.27 -4.22 5.94
CA THR A 496 12.57 -4.25 4.65
C THR A 496 12.67 -5.65 4.02
N LYS A 497 11.94 -5.87 2.93
CA LYS A 497 11.86 -7.13 2.18
C LYS A 497 11.88 -6.91 0.66
N GLY A 498 12.17 -7.97 -0.08
CA GLY A 498 12.16 -8.00 -1.54
C GLY A 498 11.84 -9.39 -2.07
N TRP A 499 11.38 -9.46 -3.31
CA TRP A 499 10.90 -10.69 -3.95
C TRP A 499 11.28 -10.74 -5.41
N LEU A 500 11.58 -11.94 -5.90
CA LEU A 500 11.68 -12.20 -7.32
C LEU A 500 11.44 -13.68 -7.62
N ARG A 501 10.57 -13.95 -8.59
CA ARG A 501 10.53 -15.23 -9.29
C ARG A 501 11.50 -15.17 -10.46
N ALA A 502 12.44 -16.12 -10.53
CA ALA A 502 13.55 -16.08 -11.47
C ALA A 502 13.11 -16.11 -12.94
N SER A 503 11.97 -16.71 -13.27
CA SER A 503 11.43 -16.62 -14.63
C SER A 503 11.04 -15.19 -15.07
N PHE A 504 10.78 -14.28 -14.12
CA PHE A 504 10.56 -12.86 -14.37
C PHE A 504 11.84 -12.01 -14.27
N ARG A 505 13.04 -12.62 -14.35
CA ARG A 505 14.32 -11.90 -14.18
C ARG A 505 14.60 -10.83 -15.24
N LYS A 506 13.93 -10.85 -16.40
CA LYS A 506 14.17 -9.91 -17.51
C LYS A 506 13.99 -8.45 -17.07
N VAL A 507 15.07 -7.69 -17.08
CA VAL A 507 15.07 -6.24 -16.83
C VAL A 507 14.99 -5.51 -18.17
N HIS A 508 14.08 -4.54 -18.29
CA HIS A 508 13.99 -3.69 -19.47
C HIS A 508 14.93 -2.49 -19.30
N THR A 509 16.19 -2.66 -19.67
CA THR A 509 17.26 -1.67 -19.43
C THR A 509 17.01 -0.33 -20.11
N ASP A 510 16.32 -0.35 -21.25
CA ASP A 510 16.00 0.85 -22.05
C ASP A 510 14.71 1.55 -21.59
N HIS A 511 13.98 0.98 -20.64
CA HIS A 511 12.75 1.58 -20.15
C HIS A 511 13.04 2.86 -19.32
N PRO A 512 12.29 3.95 -19.49
CA PRO A 512 12.57 5.24 -18.83
C PRO A 512 12.49 5.19 -17.30
N LYS A 513 11.80 4.20 -16.73
CA LYS A 513 11.72 3.97 -15.28
C LYS A 513 12.86 3.10 -14.74
N ASN A 514 13.66 2.46 -15.60
CA ASN A 514 14.76 1.61 -15.16
C ASN A 514 15.87 2.44 -14.50
N ARG A 515 16.36 1.99 -13.35
CA ARG A 515 17.54 2.55 -12.68
C ARG A 515 18.43 1.41 -12.19
N PRO A 516 19.76 1.60 -12.08
CA PRO A 516 20.64 0.58 -11.50
C PRO A 516 20.25 0.12 -10.09
N TYR A 517 19.61 1.00 -9.32
CA TYR A 517 19.13 0.75 -7.95
C TYR A 517 17.64 0.40 -7.86
N LEU A 518 16.94 0.32 -9.00
CA LEU A 518 15.52 -0.02 -9.10
C LEU A 518 15.26 -0.64 -10.49
N PRO A 519 15.57 -1.94 -10.67
CA PRO A 519 15.44 -2.60 -11.97
C PRO A 519 13.98 -2.63 -12.43
N HIS A 520 13.71 -2.17 -13.66
CA HIS A 520 12.35 -2.13 -14.19
C HIS A 520 11.96 -3.42 -14.91
N ARG A 521 10.78 -3.94 -14.57
CA ARG A 521 10.18 -5.16 -15.14
C ARG A 521 8.74 -4.90 -15.52
N GLU A 522 8.33 -5.31 -16.71
CA GLU A 522 6.94 -5.16 -17.16
C GLU A 522 6.02 -6.28 -16.64
N TYR A 523 6.58 -7.47 -16.36
CA TYR A 523 5.82 -8.68 -16.00
C TYR A 523 4.80 -9.10 -17.07
N PHE A 524 5.12 -8.87 -18.34
CA PHE A 524 4.31 -9.36 -19.45
C PHE A 524 4.55 -10.85 -19.70
N SER A 525 3.56 -11.52 -20.28
CA SER A 525 3.66 -12.92 -20.70
C SER A 525 4.86 -13.18 -21.63
N THR A 526 5.20 -12.21 -22.47
CA THR A 526 6.35 -12.25 -23.39
C THR A 526 7.71 -12.05 -22.73
N ASP A 527 7.77 -11.67 -21.45
CA ASP A 527 9.01 -11.44 -20.71
C ASP A 527 9.50 -12.64 -19.93
N VAL A 528 8.71 -13.72 -19.90
CA VAL A 528 9.05 -14.95 -19.17
C VAL A 528 10.29 -15.60 -19.78
N LEU A 529 11.33 -15.74 -18.97
CA LEU A 529 12.55 -16.44 -19.32
C LEU A 529 12.58 -17.80 -18.62
N PRO A 530 12.55 -18.94 -19.34
CA PRO A 530 12.57 -20.27 -18.73
C PRO A 530 13.76 -20.46 -17.76
N VAL A 531 13.53 -21.28 -16.73
CA VAL A 531 14.55 -21.69 -15.76
C VAL A 531 14.79 -23.19 -15.91
N LYS A 532 16.04 -23.56 -16.17
CA LYS A 532 16.51 -24.95 -16.34
C LYS A 532 17.32 -25.39 -15.12
N ALA A 533 17.15 -26.65 -14.75
CA ALA A 533 17.93 -27.26 -13.66
C ALA A 533 19.44 -27.17 -13.92
N GLY A 534 20.20 -26.81 -12.89
CA GLY A 534 21.67 -26.70 -12.95
C GLY A 534 22.23 -25.46 -13.65
N GLU A 535 21.46 -24.74 -14.46
CA GLU A 535 21.91 -23.51 -15.13
C GLU A 535 21.94 -22.33 -14.12
N VAL A 536 23.00 -21.52 -14.18
CA VAL A 536 23.20 -20.38 -13.26
C VAL A 536 22.65 -19.12 -13.90
N TYR A 537 21.81 -18.40 -13.16
CA TYR A 537 21.17 -17.16 -13.58
C TYR A 537 21.58 -16.00 -12.66
N GLY A 538 22.13 -14.94 -13.24
CA GLY A 538 22.23 -13.64 -12.58
C GLY A 538 20.86 -12.98 -12.51
N VAL A 539 20.44 -12.55 -11.32
CA VAL A 539 19.13 -11.93 -11.08
C VAL A 539 19.24 -10.71 -10.18
N ASP A 540 18.52 -9.64 -10.54
CA ASP A 540 18.44 -8.39 -9.77
C ASP A 540 17.10 -8.27 -9.05
N ILE A 541 17.11 -8.39 -7.73
CA ILE A 541 15.92 -8.38 -6.87
C ILE A 541 15.69 -6.96 -6.37
N GLU A 542 14.50 -6.42 -6.63
CA GLU A 542 14.04 -5.20 -5.99
C GLU A 542 13.80 -5.49 -4.49
N VAL A 543 14.47 -4.73 -3.62
CA VAL A 543 14.19 -4.70 -2.19
C VAL A 543 13.57 -3.35 -1.89
N TRP A 544 12.38 -3.37 -1.28
CA TRP A 544 11.57 -2.17 -1.12
C TRP A 544 12.33 -1.06 -0.37
N PRO A 545 12.07 0.22 -0.72
CA PRO A 545 12.81 1.33 -0.17
C PRO A 545 12.71 1.36 1.35
N SER A 546 13.79 1.76 2.01
CA SER A 546 13.87 1.71 3.47
C SER A 546 14.72 2.85 4.02
N ASN A 547 14.64 3.05 5.33
CA ASN A 547 15.49 3.93 6.11
C ASN A 547 15.99 3.24 7.39
N VAL A 548 17.27 3.36 7.72
CA VAL A 548 17.85 3.06 9.04
C VAL A 548 19.09 3.90 9.29
N VAL A 549 19.31 4.28 10.54
CA VAL A 549 20.60 4.79 11.01
C VAL A 549 21.26 3.69 11.85
N VAL A 550 22.21 2.98 11.24
CA VAL A 550 22.96 1.90 11.90
C VAL A 550 23.99 2.53 12.83
N GLU A 551 23.87 2.25 14.12
CA GLU A 551 24.80 2.76 15.14
C GLU A 551 26.17 2.10 15.03
N LYS A 552 27.21 2.79 15.54
CA LYS A 552 28.53 2.17 15.71
C LYS A 552 28.41 0.87 16.53
N GLY A 553 28.98 -0.22 16.02
CA GLY A 553 28.87 -1.55 16.62
C GLY A 553 27.68 -2.37 16.10
N GLY A 554 26.67 -1.71 15.52
CA GLY A 554 25.52 -2.37 14.90
C GLY A 554 25.90 -3.15 13.64
N LYS A 555 25.02 -4.05 13.21
CA LYS A 555 25.22 -4.93 12.05
C LYS A 555 23.95 -5.01 11.21
N LEU A 556 24.12 -5.35 9.94
CA LEU A 556 23.02 -5.75 9.08
C LEU A 556 23.13 -7.24 8.78
N VAL A 557 21.97 -7.89 8.66
CA VAL A 557 21.86 -9.28 8.19
C VAL A 557 21.00 -9.28 6.94
N PHE A 558 21.54 -9.80 5.86
CA PHE A 558 20.82 -10.04 4.61
C PHE A 558 20.47 -11.52 4.51
N GLU A 559 19.18 -11.83 4.42
CA GLU A 559 18.66 -13.18 4.28
C GLU A 559 18.26 -13.45 2.84
N VAL A 560 18.60 -14.65 2.34
CA VAL A 560 18.06 -15.21 1.10
C VAL A 560 17.29 -16.47 1.47
N ALA A 561 16.00 -16.50 1.17
CA ALA A 561 15.07 -17.55 1.54
C ALA A 561 14.27 -18.06 0.34
N SER A 562 13.67 -19.24 0.49
CA SER A 562 12.76 -19.84 -0.49
C SER A 562 11.28 -19.67 -0.13
N GLY A 563 10.97 -18.81 0.82
CA GLY A 563 9.61 -18.51 1.30
C GLY A 563 9.61 -17.32 2.25
N ASP A 564 8.41 -16.92 2.68
CA ASP A 564 8.25 -15.83 3.64
C ASP A 564 8.96 -16.10 4.96
N THR A 565 9.67 -15.09 5.46
CA THR A 565 10.35 -15.11 6.77
C THR A 565 9.69 -14.10 7.74
N GLN A 566 10.30 -13.89 8.91
CA GLN A 566 9.74 -13.04 9.98
C GLN A 566 9.19 -11.69 9.47
N GLY A 567 8.11 -11.21 10.09
CA GLY A 567 7.45 -9.96 9.73
C GLY A 567 6.55 -10.02 8.50
N SER A 568 6.36 -11.18 7.86
CA SER A 568 5.37 -11.32 6.77
C SER A 568 3.92 -11.36 7.26
N GLY A 569 3.65 -11.77 8.50
CA GLY A 569 2.31 -11.74 9.09
C GLY A 569 1.22 -12.37 8.21
N ILE A 570 0.20 -11.59 7.85
CA ILE A 570 -0.89 -12.00 6.92
C ILE A 570 -0.54 -11.81 5.44
N PHE A 571 0.59 -11.20 5.10
CA PHE A 571 1.04 -10.86 3.74
C PHE A 571 1.92 -11.97 3.14
N GLN A 572 1.45 -13.21 3.19
CA GLN A 572 2.21 -14.39 2.75
C GLN A 572 1.93 -14.80 1.30
N HIS A 573 2.89 -15.49 0.71
CA HIS A 573 2.98 -16.01 -0.65
C HIS A 573 2.97 -17.54 -0.60
N VAL A 574 1.83 -18.12 -0.24
CA VAL A 574 1.70 -19.55 0.11
C VAL A 574 0.69 -20.27 -0.78
N SER A 575 0.40 -19.71 -1.96
CA SER A 575 -0.54 -20.34 -2.89
C SER A 575 0.03 -21.64 -3.45
N GLU A 576 -0.64 -22.75 -3.16
CA GLU A 576 -0.26 -24.07 -3.67
C GLU A 576 -0.46 -24.21 -5.19
N THR A 577 -1.31 -23.36 -5.80
CA THR A 577 -1.53 -23.34 -7.26
C THR A 577 -0.50 -22.49 -7.99
N ASP A 578 0.06 -21.47 -7.34
CA ASP A 578 1.14 -20.64 -7.89
C ASP A 578 2.52 -21.27 -7.63
N ARG A 579 2.70 -21.84 -6.42
CA ARG A 579 3.96 -22.39 -5.90
C ARG A 579 3.87 -23.92 -5.74
N THR A 580 3.57 -24.62 -6.83
CA THR A 580 3.36 -26.08 -6.81
C THR A 580 4.66 -26.83 -6.45
N THR A 581 4.54 -27.96 -5.75
CA THR A 581 5.68 -28.82 -5.41
C THR A 581 6.42 -29.31 -6.65
N ALA A 582 5.68 -29.72 -7.69
CA ALA A 582 6.26 -30.18 -8.95
C ALA A 582 7.16 -29.13 -9.65
N LYS A 583 6.87 -27.83 -9.47
CA LYS A 583 7.63 -26.75 -10.10
C LYS A 583 8.82 -26.28 -9.25
N PHE A 584 8.70 -26.29 -7.92
CA PHE A 584 9.65 -25.61 -7.04
C PHE A 584 10.39 -26.53 -6.05
N ALA A 585 9.92 -27.75 -5.77
CA ALA A 585 10.57 -28.61 -4.79
C ALA A 585 11.99 -29.03 -5.21
N GLY A 586 12.91 -29.07 -4.24
CA GLY A 586 14.32 -29.37 -4.48
C GLY A 586 15.26 -28.51 -3.62
N GLN A 587 16.42 -28.20 -4.17
CA GLN A 587 17.45 -27.34 -3.58
C GLN A 587 17.65 -26.09 -4.45
N ASN A 588 17.72 -24.93 -3.81
CA ASN A 588 18.19 -23.70 -4.41
C ASN A 588 19.68 -23.50 -4.08
N HIS A 589 20.40 -22.84 -4.98
CA HIS A 589 21.85 -22.64 -4.88
C HIS A 589 22.22 -21.18 -5.10
N ILE A 590 23.18 -20.67 -4.32
CA ILE A 590 23.87 -19.39 -4.56
C ILE A 590 25.31 -19.72 -4.94
N HIS A 591 25.74 -19.24 -6.11
CA HIS A 591 27.05 -19.55 -6.69
C HIS A 591 28.03 -18.42 -6.49
N PHE A 592 29.26 -18.75 -6.14
CA PHE A 592 30.37 -17.84 -5.94
C PHE A 592 31.56 -18.30 -6.77
N GLY A 593 32.30 -17.37 -7.37
CA GLY A 593 33.48 -17.65 -8.18
C GLY A 593 33.80 -16.49 -9.11
N GLU A 594 34.72 -16.72 -10.05
CA GLU A 594 35.09 -15.73 -11.05
C GLU A 594 33.87 -15.32 -11.91
N GLY A 595 33.53 -14.02 -11.90
CA GLY A 595 32.37 -13.47 -12.60
C GLY A 595 31.01 -13.79 -11.99
N LEU A 596 30.96 -14.38 -10.79
CA LEU A 596 29.74 -14.73 -10.06
C LEU A 596 29.69 -13.97 -8.72
N GLU A 597 29.82 -12.64 -8.78
CA GLU A 597 29.72 -11.79 -7.60
C GLU A 597 28.27 -11.63 -7.16
N ASN A 598 28.01 -11.83 -5.87
CA ASN A 598 26.70 -11.62 -5.26
C ASN A 598 26.79 -10.41 -4.34
N TYR A 599 25.82 -9.51 -4.39
CA TYR A 599 25.85 -8.30 -3.55
C TYR A 599 24.46 -7.75 -3.27
N VAL A 600 24.35 -6.98 -2.19
CA VAL A 600 23.24 -6.06 -1.95
C VAL A 600 23.77 -4.63 -2.03
N THR A 601 23.14 -3.82 -2.87
CA THR A 601 23.46 -2.40 -3.03
C THR A 601 22.64 -1.58 -2.05
N LEU A 602 23.31 -0.97 -1.07
CA LEU A 602 22.68 -0.17 -0.03
C LEU A 602 22.82 1.34 -0.34
N PRO A 603 21.75 2.13 -0.21
CA PRO A 603 21.77 3.59 -0.44
C PRO A 603 22.34 4.33 0.78
N VAL A 604 23.67 4.38 0.89
CA VAL A 604 24.35 5.06 2.00
C VAL A 604 24.23 6.57 1.84
N ILE A 605 23.77 7.27 2.89
CA ILE A 605 23.63 8.73 2.87
C ILE A 605 24.80 9.36 3.63
N PRO A 606 25.69 10.11 2.95
CA PRO A 606 26.69 10.93 3.62
C PRO A 606 26.03 11.98 4.52
N PRO A 607 26.65 12.34 5.66
CA PRO A 607 26.23 13.47 6.48
C PRO A 607 26.11 14.75 5.64
N LYS A 608 25.18 15.63 6.04
CA LYS A 608 25.07 16.98 5.46
C LYS A 608 26.22 17.87 5.89
#